data_AF-A0A1V5ZT27-F1
#
_entry.id   AF-A0A1V5ZT27-F1
#
_cell.length_a   1.000
_cell.length_b   1.000
_cell.length_c   1.000
_cell.angle_alpha   90.00
_cell.angle_beta   90.00
_cell.angle_gamma   90.00
#
_symmetry.space_group_name_H-M   'P 1'
#
loop_
_entity.id
_entity.type
_entity.pdbx_description
1 polymer ?
#
loop_
_entity_poly.entity_id
_entity_poly.type
_entity_poly.pdbx_seq_one_letter_code
_entity_poly.pdbx_strand_id
1 'polypeptide(L)'
;MNLKEQQFQGELRVRERVVRMPPESSSRSVHIPVQKRGSTFEFLYGGSLPEIRDGTKGYLIVPLDSLNPEDRAAFEKLHTERLLPKGTRLLVLVQATVFADELLIPSSEAFAIPVDGAFVEVELQEDLTILLRGTKPPILSSCPCYIPRLDIQARSLNHAYSLISERYEPHRASHTGNVFQKVFRRSADGTWEPLEALRKAAQKSEEERLGEHRRKVAGTTSWFARVASRLKT
;
A
#
# COMPACT_ATOMS: atom_id res chain seq x y z
N MET A 1 -48.34 -12.26 32.18
CA MET A 1 -48.35 -12.27 30.71
C MET A 1 -48.33 -10.83 30.22
N ASN A 2 -47.17 -10.30 29.88
CA ASN A 2 -47.03 -8.98 29.27
C ASN A 2 -46.43 -9.20 27.87
N LEU A 3 -47.27 -9.08 26.85
CA LEU A 3 -47.01 -9.46 25.46
C LEU A 3 -46.10 -8.47 24.70
N LYS A 4 -45.44 -7.52 25.39
CA LYS A 4 -44.55 -6.52 24.78
C LYS A 4 -43.05 -6.72 25.02
N GLU A 5 -42.67 -7.64 25.90
CA GLU A 5 -41.24 -7.94 26.17
C GLU A 5 -40.68 -9.12 25.36
N GLN A 6 -41.52 -9.85 24.62
CA GLN A 6 -41.10 -11.02 23.83
C GLN A 6 -40.84 -10.73 22.33
N GLN A 7 -40.96 -9.48 21.87
CA GLN A 7 -40.72 -9.12 20.46
C GLN A 7 -39.42 -8.36 20.19
N PHE A 8 -38.60 -8.08 21.21
CA PHE A 8 -37.28 -7.43 21.03
C PHE A 8 -36.10 -8.39 21.26
N GLN A 9 -36.34 -9.69 21.10
CA GLN A 9 -35.30 -10.74 21.08
C GLN A 9 -35.22 -11.45 19.71
N GLY A 10 -35.65 -10.76 18.65
CA GLY A 10 -35.47 -11.20 17.26
C GLY A 10 -34.15 -10.69 16.69
N GLU A 11 -33.15 -11.58 16.64
CA GLU A 11 -32.08 -11.59 15.63
C GLU A 11 -31.14 -10.38 15.53
N LEU A 12 -30.30 -10.18 16.55
CA LEU A 12 -28.95 -9.64 16.33
C LEU A 12 -27.97 -10.81 16.28
N ARG A 13 -27.88 -11.47 15.12
CA ARG A 13 -26.68 -12.24 14.77
C ARG A 13 -25.54 -11.24 14.58
N VAL A 14 -24.85 -10.93 15.67
CA VAL A 14 -23.57 -10.21 15.65
C VAL A 14 -22.59 -11.10 14.89
N ARG A 15 -22.46 -10.85 13.57
CA ARG A 15 -21.36 -11.41 12.79
C ARG A 15 -20.11 -10.70 13.26
N GLU A 16 -19.32 -11.39 14.06
CA GLU A 16 -17.99 -10.98 14.51
C GLU A 16 -17.15 -10.56 13.27
N ARG A 17 -16.83 -9.28 13.15
CA ARG A 17 -16.09 -8.73 12.00
C ARG A 17 -14.66 -8.40 12.43
N VAL A 18 -13.76 -9.33 12.13
CA VAL A 18 -12.34 -9.27 12.49
C VAL A 18 -11.57 -8.41 11.49
N VAL A 19 -10.82 -7.41 11.97
CA VAL A 19 -9.82 -6.68 11.16
C VAL A 19 -8.52 -7.48 11.15
N ARG A 20 -7.93 -7.65 9.97
CA ARG A 20 -6.62 -8.31 9.82
C ARG A 20 -5.51 -7.26 9.76
N MET A 21 -4.84 -7.02 10.89
CA MET A 21 -3.52 -6.37 10.85
C MET A 21 -2.47 -7.42 10.46
N PRO A 22 -1.63 -7.18 9.44
CA PRO A 22 -0.50 -8.05 9.18
C PRO A 22 0.51 -7.95 10.34
N PRO A 23 1.12 -9.07 10.77
CA PRO A 23 2.09 -9.06 11.86
C PRO A 23 3.29 -8.18 11.51
N GLU A 24 3.77 -7.39 12.48
CA GLU A 24 5.05 -6.70 12.38
C GLU A 24 6.20 -7.72 12.39
N SER A 25 6.67 -8.15 11.21
CA SER A 25 7.95 -8.83 11.11
C SER A 25 9.06 -7.84 11.43
N SER A 26 9.97 -8.17 12.35
CA SER A 26 11.05 -7.27 12.76
C SER A 26 11.85 -6.78 11.54
N SER A 27 11.70 -5.50 11.22
CA SER A 27 12.06 -4.90 9.93
C SER A 27 13.52 -4.47 9.84
N ARG A 28 14.43 -5.09 10.60
CA ARG A 28 15.85 -4.68 10.60
C ARG A 28 16.54 -5.21 9.35
N SER A 29 16.70 -4.33 8.36
CA SER A 29 17.50 -4.57 7.17
C SER A 29 18.93 -4.08 7.36
N VAL A 30 19.88 -4.74 6.69
CA VAL A 30 21.27 -4.28 6.57
C VAL A 30 21.56 -3.92 5.10
N HIS A 31 22.31 -2.85 4.88
CA HIS A 31 22.80 -2.50 3.55
C HIS A 31 24.14 -3.19 3.30
N ILE A 32 24.18 -4.11 2.34
CA ILE A 32 25.40 -4.81 1.95
C ILE A 32 25.99 -4.06 0.73
N PRO A 33 27.17 -3.44 0.87
CA PRO A 33 27.80 -2.73 -0.25
C PRO A 33 28.39 -3.73 -1.23
N VAL A 34 27.93 -3.68 -2.48
CA VAL A 34 28.33 -4.63 -3.53
C VAL A 34 28.80 -3.92 -4.79
N GLN A 35 29.65 -4.58 -5.56
CA GLN A 35 30.01 -4.19 -6.93
C GLN A 35 29.74 -5.36 -7.89
N LYS A 36 29.26 -5.04 -9.09
CA LYS A 36 29.14 -6.01 -10.18
C LYS A 36 30.51 -6.22 -10.84
N ARG A 37 30.98 -7.47 -10.88
CA ARG A 37 32.14 -7.89 -11.70
C ARG A 37 31.77 -9.09 -12.56
N GLY A 38 31.95 -8.99 -13.88
CA GLY A 38 31.59 -10.06 -14.82
C GLY A 38 30.14 -10.54 -14.64
N SER A 39 29.94 -11.79 -14.21
CA SER A 39 28.63 -12.41 -13.93
C SER A 39 28.22 -12.42 -12.45
N THR A 40 29.10 -12.05 -11.51
CA THR A 40 28.84 -12.09 -10.06
C THR A 40 28.73 -10.70 -9.40
N PHE A 41 28.24 -10.67 -8.16
CA PHE A 41 28.38 -9.53 -7.24
C PHE A 41 29.42 -9.88 -6.18
N GLU A 42 30.28 -8.92 -5.87
CA GLU A 42 31.33 -9.02 -4.85
C GLU A 42 31.17 -7.91 -3.82
N PHE A 43 31.77 -8.08 -2.63
CA PHE A 43 31.78 -7.02 -1.63
C PHE A 43 32.60 -5.83 -2.16
N LEU A 44 32.07 -4.60 -2.00
CA LEU A 44 32.65 -3.40 -2.64
C LEU A 44 34.15 -3.19 -2.34
N TYR A 45 34.56 -3.50 -1.12
CA TYR A 45 35.94 -3.32 -0.64
C TYR A 45 36.78 -4.61 -0.69
N GLY A 46 36.35 -5.60 -1.48
CA GLY A 46 36.99 -6.91 -1.59
C GLY A 46 36.45 -7.93 -0.58
N GLY A 47 36.63 -9.21 -0.91
CA GLY A 47 36.09 -10.33 -0.14
C GLY A 47 34.76 -10.86 -0.68
N SER A 48 34.32 -12.00 -0.13
CA SER A 48 33.03 -12.61 -0.47
C SER A 48 31.88 -11.87 0.22
N LEU A 49 30.68 -12.01 -0.36
CA LEU A 49 29.46 -11.58 0.32
C LEU A 49 29.27 -12.37 1.64
N PRO A 50 28.60 -11.78 2.65
CA PRO A 50 28.23 -12.53 3.84
C PRO A 50 27.30 -13.69 3.51
N GLU A 51 27.29 -14.72 4.35
CA GLU A 51 26.35 -15.82 4.21
C GLU A 51 24.91 -15.33 4.40
N ILE A 52 24.09 -15.53 3.38
CA ILE A 52 22.66 -15.20 3.39
C ILE A 52 21.91 -16.52 3.33
N ARG A 53 20.89 -16.68 4.19
CA ARG A 53 20.07 -17.89 4.24
C ARG A 53 19.37 -18.13 2.90
N ASP A 54 19.28 -19.39 2.49
CA ASP A 54 18.57 -19.75 1.27
C ASP A 54 17.10 -19.30 1.32
N GLY A 55 16.56 -18.91 0.16
CA GLY A 55 15.22 -18.35 0.03
C GLY A 55 15.03 -16.92 0.56
N THR A 56 16.09 -16.25 1.06
CA THR A 56 16.02 -14.84 1.47
C THR A 56 15.68 -13.97 0.25
N LYS A 57 14.57 -13.22 0.34
CA LYS A 57 14.16 -12.25 -0.67
C LYS A 57 14.68 -10.86 -0.31
N GLY A 58 15.13 -10.12 -1.31
CA GLY A 58 15.61 -8.75 -1.14
C GLY A 58 15.58 -7.99 -2.45
N TYR A 59 15.81 -6.68 -2.36
CA TYR A 59 15.95 -5.82 -3.52
C TYR A 59 17.42 -5.52 -3.78
N LEU A 60 17.82 -5.57 -5.05
CA LEU A 60 19.07 -5.02 -5.52
C LEU A 60 18.83 -3.58 -5.99
N ILE A 61 19.53 -2.62 -5.38
CA ILE A 61 19.42 -1.20 -5.74
C ILE A 61 20.64 -0.84 -6.59
N VAL A 62 20.41 -0.48 -7.85
CA VAL A 62 21.45 -0.05 -8.79
C VAL A 62 21.05 1.25 -9.49
N PRO A 63 22.02 2.04 -9.98
CA PRO A 63 21.75 3.13 -10.90
C PRO A 63 20.98 2.64 -12.14
N LEU A 64 20.00 3.43 -12.58
CA LEU A 64 19.12 3.04 -13.67
C LEU A 64 19.84 3.00 -15.03
N ASP A 65 20.87 3.84 -15.19
CA ASP A 65 21.78 3.90 -16.32
C ASP A 65 22.76 2.71 -16.37
N SER A 66 22.87 1.91 -15.30
CA SER A 66 23.65 0.67 -15.32
C SER A 66 22.89 -0.50 -15.98
N LEU A 67 21.61 -0.31 -16.32
CA LEU A 67 20.82 -1.31 -17.04
C LEU A 67 20.96 -1.15 -18.55
N ASN A 68 20.76 -2.24 -19.29
CA ASN A 68 20.62 -2.15 -20.74
C ASN A 68 19.33 -1.38 -21.11
N PRO A 69 19.22 -0.83 -22.33
CA PRO A 69 18.07 -0.02 -22.73
C PRO A 69 16.70 -0.69 -22.60
N GLU A 70 16.62 -2.00 -22.85
CA GLU A 70 15.36 -2.76 -22.77
C GLU A 70 14.89 -2.90 -21.31
N ASP A 71 15.78 -3.36 -20.44
CA ASP A 71 15.50 -3.47 -19.00
C ASP A 71 15.20 -2.08 -18.40
N ARG A 72 15.97 -1.06 -18.78
CA ARG A 72 15.73 0.31 -18.35
C ARG A 72 14.32 0.78 -18.69
N ALA A 73 13.88 0.60 -19.95
CA ALA A 73 12.54 0.97 -20.37
C ALA A 73 11.45 0.21 -19.59
N ALA A 74 11.68 -1.06 -19.24
CA ALA A 74 10.74 -1.84 -18.46
C ALA A 74 10.57 -1.32 -17.02
N PHE A 75 11.66 -0.88 -16.37
CA PHE A 75 11.64 -0.31 -15.02
C PHE A 75 11.20 1.17 -14.97
N GLU A 76 11.39 1.93 -16.06
CA GLU A 76 10.91 3.33 -16.18
C GLU A 76 9.41 3.42 -16.50
N LYS A 77 8.81 2.34 -17.01
CA LYS A 77 7.42 2.35 -17.46
C LYS A 77 6.46 2.68 -16.31
N LEU A 78 5.72 3.76 -16.49
CA LEU A 78 4.67 4.20 -15.58
C LEU A 78 3.36 3.47 -15.89
N HIS A 79 2.72 2.95 -14.84
CA HIS A 79 1.37 2.39 -14.95
C HIS A 79 0.46 3.09 -13.96
N THR A 80 -0.75 3.41 -14.40
CA THR A 80 -1.78 3.96 -13.54
C THR A 80 -2.92 2.98 -13.46
N GLU A 81 -3.33 2.65 -12.25
CA GLU A 81 -4.42 1.74 -11.99
C GLU A 81 -5.48 2.43 -11.14
N ARG A 82 -6.75 2.11 -11.40
CA ARG A 82 -7.84 2.58 -10.55
C ARG A 82 -7.80 1.80 -9.24
N LEU A 83 -7.65 2.52 -8.14
CA LEU A 83 -7.62 1.98 -6.79
C LEU A 83 -9.03 1.89 -6.20
N LEU A 84 -9.80 2.98 -6.30
CA LEU A 84 -11.16 3.06 -5.77
C LEU A 84 -12.05 3.92 -6.67
N PRO A 85 -13.34 3.61 -6.83
CA PRO A 85 -14.25 4.40 -7.64
C PRO A 85 -14.67 5.71 -6.93
N LYS A 86 -15.11 6.69 -7.72
CA LYS A 86 -15.83 7.87 -7.24
C LYS A 86 -16.98 7.50 -6.30
N GLY A 87 -17.24 8.37 -5.31
CA GLY A 87 -18.29 8.20 -4.30
C GLY A 87 -17.92 7.21 -3.20
N THR A 88 -16.73 6.61 -3.24
CA THR A 88 -16.26 5.76 -2.14
C THR A 88 -16.06 6.61 -0.89
N ARG A 89 -16.66 6.16 0.21
CA ARG A 89 -16.46 6.72 1.54
C ARG A 89 -15.29 6.03 2.24
N LEU A 90 -14.41 6.86 2.76
CA LEU A 90 -13.18 6.48 3.46
C LEU A 90 -13.22 7.04 4.87
N LEU A 91 -12.50 6.38 5.77
CA LEU A 91 -12.38 6.81 7.15
C LEU A 91 -10.94 7.16 7.46
N VAL A 92 -10.73 8.37 7.95
CA VAL A 92 -9.42 8.89 8.35
C VAL A 92 -9.29 8.76 9.85
N LEU A 93 -8.30 7.98 10.31
CA LEU A 93 -7.98 7.80 11.71
C LEU A 93 -7.18 8.99 12.25
N VAL A 94 -7.66 9.59 13.33
CA VAL A 94 -7.00 10.64 14.11
C VAL A 94 -6.90 10.26 15.58
N GLN A 95 -5.84 10.70 16.24
CA GLN A 95 -5.68 10.66 17.69
C GLN A 95 -6.47 11.82 18.29
N ALA A 96 -7.77 11.60 18.51
CA ALA A 96 -8.62 12.60 19.13
C ALA A 96 -8.22 12.76 20.61
N THR A 97 -7.53 13.86 20.93
CA THR A 97 -7.25 14.25 22.32
C THR A 97 -8.34 15.14 22.89
N VAL A 98 -9.16 15.77 22.04
CA VAL A 98 -10.17 16.74 22.43
C VAL A 98 -11.43 16.51 21.61
N PHE A 99 -12.54 16.28 22.32
CA PHE A 99 -13.93 16.16 21.83
C PHE A 99 -14.28 14.89 21.04
N ALA A 100 -14.72 13.88 21.80
CA ALA A 100 -15.23 12.62 21.29
C ALA A 100 -16.67 12.73 20.71
N ASP A 101 -17.44 13.75 21.10
CA ASP A 101 -18.89 13.79 20.83
C ASP A 101 -19.27 14.04 19.36
N GLU A 102 -18.34 14.53 18.53
CA GLU A 102 -18.60 14.87 17.11
C GLU A 102 -17.90 13.96 16.10
N LEU A 103 -17.06 13.03 16.56
CA LEU A 103 -16.31 12.12 15.72
C LEU A 103 -16.89 10.71 15.78
N LEU A 104 -16.62 9.89 14.76
CA LEU A 104 -16.94 8.48 14.84
C LEU A 104 -15.98 7.82 15.83
N ILE A 105 -16.43 7.63 17.07
CA ILE A 105 -15.70 6.87 18.08
C ILE A 105 -15.86 5.39 17.72
N PRO A 106 -14.77 4.59 17.67
CA PRO A 106 -14.88 3.17 17.47
C PRO A 106 -15.70 2.52 18.61
N SER A 107 -16.92 2.06 18.30
CA SER A 107 -17.55 1.01 19.11
C SER A 107 -16.90 -0.31 18.72
N SER A 108 -16.46 -1.07 19.72
CA SER A 108 -15.49 -2.17 19.64
C SER A 108 -15.87 -3.37 18.76
N GLU A 109 -16.97 -3.32 18.01
CA GLU A 109 -17.43 -4.39 17.11
C GLU A 109 -17.37 -4.02 15.61
N ALA A 110 -17.56 -2.73 15.25
CA ALA A 110 -17.56 -2.28 13.86
C ALA A 110 -16.16 -1.90 13.36
N PHE A 111 -15.28 -1.55 14.30
CA PHE A 111 -13.91 -1.08 14.07
C PHE A 111 -12.98 -1.88 14.98
N ALA A 112 -12.75 -3.17 14.68
CA ALA A 112 -11.77 -3.99 15.41
C ALA A 112 -10.31 -3.55 15.14
N ILE A 113 -10.07 -2.23 15.04
CA ILE A 113 -8.77 -1.61 14.92
C ILE A 113 -8.38 -1.24 16.36
N PRO A 114 -7.38 -1.87 16.98
CA PRO A 114 -6.91 -1.53 18.32
C PRO A 114 -6.12 -0.22 18.25
N VAL A 115 -6.81 0.89 18.02
CA VAL A 115 -6.23 2.24 17.96
C VAL A 115 -7.00 3.15 18.89
N ASP A 116 -6.29 3.75 19.85
CA ASP A 116 -6.79 4.88 20.61
C ASP A 116 -6.93 6.06 19.64
N GLY A 117 -8.17 6.30 19.17
CA GLY A 117 -8.44 7.33 18.17
C GLY A 117 -9.90 7.37 17.74
N ALA A 118 -10.18 8.30 16.84
CA ALA A 118 -11.50 8.51 16.25
C ALA A 118 -11.40 8.61 14.73
N PHE A 119 -12.53 8.48 14.04
CA PHE A 119 -12.59 8.49 12.58
C PHE A 119 -13.33 9.72 12.03
N VAL A 120 -12.82 10.24 10.91
CA VAL A 120 -13.46 11.28 10.11
C VAL A 120 -13.77 10.72 8.72
N GLU A 121 -15.01 10.90 8.25
CA GLU A 121 -15.42 10.47 6.91
C GLU A 121 -14.89 11.41 5.82
N VAL A 122 -14.45 10.82 4.72
CA VAL A 122 -14.06 11.52 3.49
C VAL A 122 -14.69 10.80 2.29
N GLU A 123 -15.27 11.56 1.37
CA GLU A 123 -15.86 11.03 0.15
C GLU A 123 -15.02 11.40 -1.08
N LEU A 124 -14.66 10.41 -1.89
CA LEU A 124 -13.97 10.62 -3.15
C LEU A 124 -14.90 11.27 -4.19
N GLN A 125 -14.49 12.39 -4.77
CA GLN A 125 -15.28 13.08 -5.80
C GLN A 125 -14.96 12.58 -7.23
N GLU A 126 -13.89 11.80 -7.38
CA GLU A 126 -13.45 11.16 -8.62
C GLU A 126 -12.89 9.75 -8.35
N ASP A 127 -12.57 9.00 -9.40
CA ASP A 127 -11.88 7.72 -9.28
C ASP A 127 -10.46 7.95 -8.71
N LEU A 128 -10.17 7.35 -7.56
CA LEU A 128 -8.82 7.38 -6.98
C LEU A 128 -7.95 6.40 -7.74
N THR A 129 -6.84 6.89 -8.28
CA THR A 129 -5.85 6.09 -8.98
C THR A 129 -4.54 6.02 -8.22
N ILE A 130 -3.77 4.98 -8.50
CA ILE A 130 -2.43 4.76 -7.96
C ILE A 130 -1.43 4.68 -9.11
N LEU A 131 -0.31 5.38 -8.96
CA LEU A 131 0.79 5.39 -9.91
C LEU A 131 1.87 4.41 -9.48
N LEU A 132 2.12 3.43 -10.35
CA LEU A 132 3.16 2.41 -10.25
C LEU A 132 4.39 2.86 -11.05
N ARG A 133 5.57 2.73 -10.45
CA ARG A 133 6.84 3.27 -10.98
C ARG A 133 7.95 2.22 -10.85
N GLY A 134 7.84 1.17 -11.64
CA GLY A 134 8.68 -0.03 -11.50
C GLY A 134 8.58 -0.59 -10.09
N THR A 135 9.70 -0.69 -9.38
CA THR A 135 9.78 -1.24 -8.01
C THR A 135 9.69 -0.19 -6.91
N LYS A 136 9.51 1.10 -7.25
CA LYS A 136 9.36 2.15 -6.23
C LYS A 136 7.98 2.03 -5.56
N PRO A 137 7.87 2.42 -4.27
CA PRO A 137 6.58 2.44 -3.59
C PRO A 137 5.53 3.21 -4.39
N PRO A 138 4.35 2.63 -4.64
CA PRO A 138 3.28 3.29 -5.40
C PRO A 138 2.82 4.56 -4.71
N ILE A 139 2.34 5.54 -5.48
CA ILE A 139 1.80 6.80 -4.94
C ILE A 139 0.35 7.01 -5.37
N LEU A 140 -0.44 7.63 -4.49
CA LEU A 140 -1.78 8.07 -4.85
C LEU A 140 -1.70 9.27 -5.78
N SER A 141 -2.53 9.25 -6.82
CA SER A 141 -2.77 10.44 -7.64
C SER A 141 -3.56 11.49 -6.86
N SER A 142 -3.52 12.73 -7.33
CA SER A 142 -4.45 13.75 -6.84
C SER A 142 -5.87 13.32 -7.20
N CYS A 143 -6.77 13.40 -6.23
CA CYS A 143 -8.16 13.00 -6.34
C CYS A 143 -8.95 13.92 -5.43
N PRO A 144 -9.76 14.85 -6.00
CA PRO A 144 -10.60 15.72 -5.20
C PRO A 144 -11.49 14.90 -4.26
N CYS A 145 -11.59 15.36 -3.02
CA CYS A 145 -12.35 14.68 -1.99
C CYS A 145 -13.06 15.69 -1.11
N TYR A 146 -14.22 15.30 -0.62
CA TYR A 146 -15.07 16.12 0.23
C TYR A 146 -15.03 15.58 1.66
N ILE A 147 -14.96 16.48 2.64
CA ILE A 147 -14.95 16.14 4.07
C ILE A 147 -16.30 16.60 4.64
N PRO A 148 -17.32 15.74 4.72
CA PRO A 148 -18.69 16.17 5.06
C PRO A 148 -18.80 16.88 6.41
N ARG A 149 -18.00 16.47 7.39
CA ARG A 149 -18.08 17.00 8.75
C ARG A 149 -17.50 18.42 8.87
N LEU A 150 -16.55 18.77 8.01
CA LEU A 150 -15.94 20.09 7.98
C LEU A 150 -16.56 20.99 6.92
N ASP A 151 -17.36 20.42 6.01
CA ASP A 151 -17.85 21.09 4.80
C ASP A 151 -16.71 21.69 3.95
N ILE A 152 -15.63 20.92 3.78
CA ILE A 152 -14.40 21.35 3.07
C ILE A 152 -14.11 20.43 1.88
N GLN A 153 -13.70 21.05 0.76
CA GLN A 153 -13.12 20.37 -0.39
C GLN A 153 -11.60 20.28 -0.26
N ALA A 154 -11.05 19.10 -0.50
CA ALA A 154 -9.63 18.83 -0.52
C ALA A 154 -9.20 18.34 -1.90
N ARG A 155 -8.05 18.83 -2.37
CA ARG A 155 -7.49 18.48 -3.69
C ARG A 155 -6.95 17.05 -3.81
N SER A 156 -6.71 16.37 -2.69
CA SER A 156 -6.18 15.01 -2.63
C SER A 156 -6.45 14.38 -1.26
N LEU A 157 -6.38 13.06 -1.15
CA LEU A 157 -6.48 12.38 0.15
C LEU A 157 -5.39 12.79 1.14
N ASN A 158 -4.17 13.08 0.65
CA ASN A 158 -3.12 13.63 1.51
C ASN A 158 -3.51 15.02 2.05
N HIS A 159 -4.08 15.87 1.20
CA HIS A 159 -4.55 17.18 1.62
C HIS A 159 -5.73 17.08 2.60
N ALA A 160 -6.68 16.17 2.37
CA ALA A 160 -7.76 15.91 3.30
C ALA A 160 -7.22 15.45 4.66
N TYR A 161 -6.25 14.53 4.67
CA TYR A 161 -5.60 14.10 5.90
C TYR A 161 -4.92 15.25 6.63
N SER A 162 -4.19 16.13 5.93
CA SER A 162 -3.59 17.32 6.53
C SER A 162 -4.63 18.23 7.18
N LEU A 163 -5.71 18.58 6.47
CA LEU A 163 -6.78 19.43 6.99
C LEU A 163 -7.47 18.81 8.23
N ILE A 164 -7.70 17.50 8.20
CA ILE A 164 -8.28 16.75 9.31
C ILE A 164 -7.31 16.73 10.52
N SER A 165 -6.03 16.47 10.28
CA SER A 165 -5.00 16.43 11.33
C SER A 165 -4.78 17.81 11.95
N GLU A 166 -4.75 18.89 11.17
CA GLU A 166 -4.67 20.27 11.67
C GLU A 166 -5.85 20.61 12.59
N ARG A 167 -7.05 20.12 12.27
CA ARG A 167 -8.27 20.41 13.03
C ARG A 167 -8.38 19.61 14.34
N TYR A 168 -7.95 18.35 14.34
CA TYR A 168 -8.21 17.40 15.42
C TYR A 168 -6.95 16.92 16.16
N GLU A 169 -5.76 17.14 15.60
CA GLU A 169 -4.46 16.77 16.18
C GLU A 169 -3.48 17.97 16.19
N PRO A 170 -3.87 19.18 16.68
CA PRO A 170 -3.05 20.38 16.55
C PRO A 170 -1.71 20.30 17.30
N HIS A 171 -1.59 19.41 18.30
CA HIS A 171 -0.37 19.17 19.06
C HIS A 171 0.61 18.20 18.39
N ARG A 172 0.27 17.70 17.20
CA ARG A 172 1.13 16.79 16.46
C ARG A 172 2.31 17.55 15.87
N ALA A 173 3.47 17.47 16.53
CA ALA A 173 4.72 18.13 16.10
C ALA A 173 5.27 17.64 14.75
N SER A 174 4.77 16.51 14.22
CA SER A 174 5.24 15.89 12.99
C SER A 174 4.05 15.55 12.08
N HIS A 175 3.89 16.24 10.94
CA HIS A 175 2.88 15.90 9.90
C HIS A 175 3.16 14.57 9.17
N THR A 176 4.01 13.69 9.69
CA THR A 176 4.55 12.48 9.04
C THR A 176 3.57 11.30 9.04
N GLY A 177 2.26 11.58 9.01
CA GLY A 177 1.24 10.53 9.02
C GLY A 177 1.09 9.97 7.62
N ASN A 178 1.35 8.69 7.44
CA ASN A 178 1.21 8.06 6.14
C ASN A 178 -0.28 7.83 5.84
N VAL A 179 -0.81 8.50 4.81
CA VAL A 179 -2.20 8.36 4.34
C VAL A 179 -2.59 6.89 4.12
N PHE A 180 -1.65 6.05 3.67
CA PHE A 180 -1.94 4.64 3.44
C PHE A 180 -2.23 3.87 4.74
N GLN A 181 -1.66 4.28 5.86
CA GLN A 181 -1.88 3.66 7.17
C GLN A 181 -3.03 4.30 7.94
N LYS A 182 -3.33 5.57 7.66
CA LYS A 182 -4.33 6.35 8.40
C LYS A 182 -5.70 6.39 7.73
N VAL A 183 -5.78 6.10 6.44
CA VAL A 183 -7.05 6.06 5.70
C VAL A 183 -7.48 4.63 5.49
N PHE A 184 -8.73 4.35 5.87
CA PHE A 184 -9.35 3.05 5.83
C PHE A 184 -10.46 3.03 4.80
N ARG A 185 -10.53 1.92 4.06
CA ARG A 185 -11.65 1.61 3.17
C ARG A 185 -12.46 0.46 3.73
N ARG A 186 -13.70 0.35 3.27
CA ARG A 186 -14.54 -0.81 3.54
C ARG A 186 -14.27 -1.90 2.49
N SER A 187 -13.99 -3.11 2.95
CA SER A 187 -13.88 -4.32 2.14
C SER A 187 -15.25 -4.92 1.84
N ALA A 188 -15.30 -5.82 0.85
CA ALA A 188 -16.54 -6.45 0.41
C ALA A 188 -17.18 -7.34 1.50
N ASP A 189 -16.36 -7.90 2.38
CA ASP A 189 -16.78 -8.63 3.58
C ASP A 189 -17.26 -7.70 4.72
N GLY A 190 -17.18 -6.39 4.49
CA GLY A 190 -17.60 -5.35 5.41
C GLY A 190 -16.60 -5.07 6.53
N THR A 191 -15.36 -5.57 6.43
CA THR A 191 -14.24 -5.20 7.30
C THR A 191 -13.62 -3.86 6.86
N TRP A 192 -12.99 -3.14 7.78
CA TRP A 192 -12.25 -1.92 7.47
C TRP A 192 -10.77 -2.24 7.38
N GLU A 193 -10.14 -1.85 6.27
CA GLU A 193 -8.72 -2.10 6.04
C GLU A 193 -8.01 -0.82 5.59
N PRO A 194 -6.74 -0.63 5.99
CA PRO A 194 -5.95 0.53 5.57
C PRO A 194 -5.67 0.47 4.07
N LEU A 195 -5.57 1.63 3.41
CA LEU A 195 -5.19 1.71 1.99
C LEU A 195 -3.81 1.09 1.71
N GLU A 196 -2.97 0.92 2.74
CA GLU A 196 -1.70 0.19 2.66
C GLU A 196 -1.87 -1.25 2.16
N ALA A 197 -2.98 -1.91 2.48
CA ALA A 197 -3.27 -3.25 1.96
C ALA A 197 -3.41 -3.24 0.42
N LEU A 198 -4.17 -2.27 -0.11
CA LEU A 198 -4.32 -2.08 -1.55
C LEU A 198 -3.01 -1.65 -2.22
N ARG A 199 -2.23 -0.78 -1.55
CA ARG A 199 -0.91 -0.36 -2.04
C ARG A 199 0.04 -1.54 -2.21
N LYS A 200 0.10 -2.43 -1.21
CA LYS A 200 0.92 -3.64 -1.25
C LYS A 200 0.46 -4.60 -2.35
N ALA A 201 -0.84 -4.75 -2.53
CA ALA A 201 -1.40 -5.57 -3.62
C ALA A 201 -1.00 -5.03 -5.00
N ALA A 202 -1.12 -3.71 -5.21
CA ALA A 202 -0.74 -3.07 -6.46
C ALA A 202 0.78 -3.18 -6.72
N GLN A 203 1.61 -2.99 -5.68
CA GLN A 203 3.07 -3.17 -5.79
C GLN A 203 3.43 -4.61 -6.17
N LYS A 204 2.81 -5.60 -5.52
CA LYS A 204 3.03 -7.01 -5.82
C LYS A 204 2.69 -7.35 -7.28
N SER A 205 1.57 -6.83 -7.79
CA SER A 205 1.16 -7.07 -9.17
C SER A 205 2.17 -6.49 -10.18
N GLU A 206 2.71 -5.30 -9.91
CA GLU A 206 3.73 -4.69 -10.76
C GLU A 206 5.06 -5.48 -10.73
N GLU A 207 5.46 -5.98 -9.56
CA GLU A 207 6.64 -6.85 -9.42
C GLU A 207 6.47 -8.18 -10.19
N GLU A 208 5.28 -8.79 -10.13
CA GLU A 208 4.94 -9.99 -10.90
C GLU A 208 5.01 -9.71 -12.42
N ARG A 209 4.48 -8.56 -12.87
CA ARG A 209 4.54 -8.11 -14.27
C ARG A 209 5.99 -7.93 -14.76
N LEU A 210 6.84 -7.31 -13.94
CA LEU A 210 8.28 -7.17 -14.25
C LEU A 210 8.96 -8.54 -14.34
N GLY A 211 8.62 -9.48 -13.44
CA GLY A 211 9.09 -10.85 -13.48
C GLY A 211 8.67 -11.61 -14.75
N GLU A 212 7.44 -11.42 -15.21
CA GLU A 212 6.96 -11.97 -16.49
C GLU A 212 7.70 -11.39 -17.70
N HIS A 213 7.93 -10.08 -17.73
CA HIS A 213 8.72 -9.44 -18.77
C HIS A 213 10.12 -10.05 -18.84
N ARG A 214 10.81 -10.18 -17.71
CA ARG A 214 12.13 -10.81 -17.62
C ARG A 214 12.17 -12.25 -18.10
N ARG A 215 11.14 -13.06 -17.78
CA ARG A 215 11.03 -14.44 -18.26
C ARG A 215 10.91 -14.51 -19.79
N LYS A 216 10.14 -13.60 -20.40
CA LYS A 216 9.97 -13.52 -21.87
C LYS A 216 11.27 -13.11 -22.58
N VAL A 217 11.97 -12.11 -22.06
CA VAL A 217 13.27 -11.67 -22.60
C VAL A 217 14.30 -12.80 -22.53
N ALA A 218 14.43 -13.45 -21.36
CA ALA A 218 15.34 -14.58 -21.18
C ALA A 218 15.03 -15.77 -22.12
N GLY A 219 13.74 -16.11 -22.30
CA GLY A 219 13.30 -17.16 -23.21
C GLY A 219 13.64 -16.86 -24.67
N THR A 220 13.51 -15.60 -25.09
CA THR A 220 13.84 -15.12 -26.43
C THR A 220 15.34 -15.19 -26.70
N THR A 221 16.16 -14.68 -25.78
CA THR A 221 17.63 -14.75 -25.87
C THR A 221 18.13 -16.21 -25.88
N SER A 222 17.52 -17.08 -25.07
CA SER A 222 17.81 -18.53 -25.07
C SER A 222 17.46 -19.22 -26.39
N TRP A 223 16.38 -18.81 -27.05
CA TRP A 223 16.00 -19.34 -28.37
C TRP A 223 16.98 -18.90 -29.45
N PHE A 224 17.34 -17.61 -29.52
CA PHE A 224 18.33 -17.11 -30.48
C PHE A 224 19.71 -17.77 -30.31
N ALA A 225 20.17 -17.97 -29.07
CA ALA A 225 21.42 -18.67 -28.79
C ALA A 225 21.40 -20.12 -29.31
N ARG A 226 20.27 -20.82 -29.20
CA ARG A 226 20.08 -22.18 -29.72
C ARG A 226 19.98 -22.26 -31.25
N VAL A 227 19.41 -21.23 -31.90
CA VAL A 227 19.36 -21.16 -33.37
C VAL A 227 20.75 -20.84 -33.94
N ALA A 228 21.46 -19.90 -33.33
CA ALA A 228 22.81 -19.51 -33.76
C ALA A 228 23.84 -20.65 -33.60
N SER A 229 23.68 -21.53 -32.61
CA SER A 229 24.55 -22.72 -32.48
C SER A 229 24.25 -23.78 -33.54
N ARG A 230 22.99 -23.92 -33.98
CA ARG A 230 22.60 -24.85 -35.06
C ARG A 230 23.00 -24.39 -36.46
N LEU A 231 23.09 -23.07 -36.69
CA LEU A 231 23.54 -22.51 -37.99
C LEU A 231 25.07 -22.51 -38.17
N LYS A 232 25.82 -22.83 -37.11
CA LYS A 232 27.29 -23.02 -37.15
C LYS A 232 27.70 -24.48 -37.34
N THR A 233 26.75 -25.35 -37.66
CA THR A 233 26.98 -26.76 -38.04
C THR A 233 26.64 -26.92 -39.52
#